data_AF-A0A085V4D8-F1
#
_entry.id   AF-A0A085V4D8-F1
#
_cell.length_a   1.000
_cell.length_b   1.000
_cell.length_c   1.000
_cell.angle_alpha   90.00
_cell.angle_beta   90.00
_cell.angle_gamma   90.00
#
_symmetry.space_group_name_H-M   'P 1'
#
loop_
_entity.id
_entity.type
_entity.pdbx_description
1 polymer ?
#
loop_
_entity_poly.entity_id
_entity_poly.type
_entity_poly.pdbx_seq_one_letter_code
_entity_poly.pdbx_strand_id
1 'polypeptide(L)' 'MLKITPVQPLPTVEDSLNHAVELLRCASATAYETGDHLNGSQRDLAFAVMHLIDLARGAVEKSLDRLEA' A
#
# COMPACT_ATOMS: atom_id res chain seq x y z
N MET A 1 17.73 -10.54 35.16
CA MET A 1 17.83 -9.26 34.42
C MET A 1 16.59 -9.13 33.56
N LEU A 2 15.63 -8.29 33.96
CA LEU A 2 14.45 -7.99 33.15
C LEU A 2 14.96 -7.27 31.90
N LYS A 3 14.84 -7.91 30.73
CA LYS A 3 15.00 -7.24 29.45
C LYS A 3 13.84 -6.24 29.37
N ILE A 4 14.12 -4.99 29.72
CA ILE A 4 13.23 -3.88 29.38
C ILE A 4 13.33 -3.76 27.87
N THR A 5 12.47 -4.47 27.15
CA THR A 5 12.26 -4.19 25.74
C THR A 5 11.76 -2.74 25.71
N PRO A 6 12.48 -1.80 25.10
CA PRO A 6 11.99 -0.43 25.01
C PRO A 6 10.62 -0.51 24.33
N VAL A 7 9.60 0.03 25.00
CA VAL A 7 8.27 0.17 24.40
C VAL A 7 8.48 0.99 23.13
N GLN A 8 8.33 0.36 21.97
CA GLN A 8 8.48 1.09 20.72
C GLN A 8 7.38 2.15 20.69
N PRO A 9 7.71 3.42 20.38
CA PRO A 9 6.69 4.45 20.26
C PRO A 9 5.61 3.97 19.29
N LEU A 10 4.35 4.26 19.61
CA LEU A 10 3.25 3.98 18.69
C LEU A 10 3.54 4.72 17.37
N PRO A 11 3.42 4.07 16.20
CA PRO A 11 3.69 4.72 14.92
C PRO A 11 2.81 5.95 14.76
N THR A 12 3.39 7.00 14.19
CA THR A 12 2.63 8.20 13.86
C THR A 12 1.63 7.91 12.75
N VAL A 13 0.69 8.84 12.55
CA VAL A 13 -0.23 8.76 11.40
C VAL A 13 0.58 8.79 10.09
N GLU A 14 1.60 9.64 10.01
CA GLU A 14 2.51 9.73 8.86
C GLU A 14 3.24 8.40 8.60
N ASP A 15 3.84 7.79 9.64
CA ASP A 15 4.49 6.48 9.52
C ASP A 15 3.51 5.40 9.01
N SER A 16 2.27 5.43 9.52
CA SER A 16 1.23 4.47 9.13
C SER A 16 0.79 4.66 7.68
N LEU A 17 0.67 5.91 7.22
CA LEU A 17 0.32 6.23 5.83
C LEU A 17 1.46 5.87 4.88
N ASN A 18 2.72 6.16 5.24
CA ASN A 18 3.90 5.73 4.49
C ASN A 18 3.97 4.20 4.38
N HIS A 19 3.68 3.48 5.47
CA HIS A 19 3.58 2.03 5.43
C HIS A 19 2.45 1.55 4.51
N ALA A 20 1.30 2.22 4.51
CA ALA A 20 0.20 1.91 3.59
C ALA A 20 0.61 2.10 2.12
N VAL A 21 1.39 3.14 1.78
CA VAL A 21 1.92 3.33 0.41
C VAL A 21 2.82 2.16 -0.01
N GLU A 22 3.70 1.70 0.88
CA GLU A 22 4.56 0.53 0.63
C GLU A 22 3.71 -0.73 0.38
N LEU A 23 2.68 -0.97 1.19
CA LEU A 23 1.75 -2.09 1.02
C LEU A 23 1.00 -2.01 -0.32
N LEU A 24 0.55 -0.82 -0.71
CA LEU A 24 -0.11 -0.60 -2.01
C LEU A 24 0.86 -0.84 -3.18
N ARG A 25 2.14 -0.48 -3.05
CA ARG A 25 3.16 -0.81 -4.05
C ARG A 25 3.35 -2.32 -4.19
N CYS A 26 3.39 -3.05 -3.09
CA CYS A 26 3.46 -4.51 -3.11
C CYS A 26 2.21 -5.13 -3.73
N ALA A 27 1.02 -4.68 -3.34
CA ALA A 27 -0.25 -5.16 -3.91
C ALA A 27 -0.31 -4.94 -5.43
N SER A 28 0.18 -3.79 -5.88
CA SER A 28 0.29 -3.45 -7.30
C SER A 28 1.21 -4.44 -8.04
N ALA A 29 2.42 -4.69 -7.52
CA ALA A 29 3.33 -5.67 -8.11
C ALA A 29 2.68 -7.07 -8.20
N THR A 30 2.00 -7.51 -7.13
CA THR A 30 1.29 -8.79 -7.10
C THR A 30 0.15 -8.86 -8.11
N ALA A 31 -0.67 -7.82 -8.23
CA ALA A 31 -1.78 -7.78 -9.18
C ALA A 31 -1.28 -7.77 -10.63
N TYR A 32 -0.19 -7.06 -10.90
CA TYR A 32 0.46 -7.06 -12.21
C TYR A 32 0.99 -8.45 -12.57
N GLU A 33 1.79 -9.06 -11.70
CA GLU A 33 2.36 -10.39 -11.92
C GLU A 33 1.27 -11.46 -12.05
N THR A 34 0.18 -11.34 -11.28
CA THR A 34 -1.00 -12.20 -11.42
C THR A 34 -1.65 -12.02 -12.79
N GLY A 35 -1.83 -10.78 -13.25
CA GLY A 35 -2.41 -10.48 -14.56
C GLY A 35 -1.58 -10.99 -15.73
N ASP A 36 -0.24 -10.93 -15.62
CA ASP A 36 0.68 -11.39 -16.66
C ASP A 36 0.53 -12.90 -16.96
N HIS A 37 0.20 -13.70 -15.93
CA HIS A 37 -0.03 -15.14 -16.06
C HIS A 37 -1.49 -15.51 -16.43
N LEU A 38 -2.39 -14.53 -16.52
CA LEU A 38 -3.82 -14.74 -16.81
C LEU A 38 -4.19 -14.30 -18.23
N ASN A 39 -5.35 -14.76 -18.70
CA ASN A 39 -5.88 -14.41 -20.02
C ASN A 39 -7.39 -14.12 -19.94
N GLY A 40 -7.89 -13.37 -20.93
CA GLY A 40 -9.30 -13.00 -21.03
C GLY A 40 -9.79 -12.19 -19.82
N SER A 41 -11.03 -12.43 -19.40
CA SER A 41 -11.71 -11.66 -18.35
C SER A 41 -10.99 -11.68 -16.99
N GLN A 42 -10.22 -12.73 -16.69
CA GLN A 42 -9.45 -12.81 -15.45
C GLN A 42 -8.27 -11.83 -15.45
N ARG A 43 -7.61 -11.66 -16.60
CA ARG A 43 -6.57 -10.64 -16.77
C ARG A 43 -7.16 -9.24 -16.68
N ASP A 44 -8.31 -9.03 -17.31
CA ASP A 44 -9.01 -7.74 -17.25
C ASP A 44 -9.37 -7.37 -15.80
N LEU A 45 -9.80 -8.36 -15.01
CA LEU A 45 -10.07 -8.16 -13.58
C LEU A 45 -8.80 -7.83 -12.79
N ALA A 46 -7.68 -8.51 -13.06
CA ALA A 46 -6.40 -8.21 -12.40
C ALA A 46 -5.93 -6.77 -12.68
N PHE A 47 -6.09 -6.29 -13.92
CA PHE A 47 -5.78 -4.90 -14.27
C PHE A 47 -6.81 -3.90 -13.71
N ALA A 48 -8.07 -4.28 -13.55
CA ALA A 48 -9.03 -3.45 -12.82
C ALA A 48 -8.60 -3.28 -11.35
N VAL A 49 -8.11 -4.35 -10.70
CA VAL A 49 -7.55 -4.27 -9.33
C VAL A 49 -6.33 -3.33 -9.28
N MET A 50 -5.42 -3.40 -10.26
CA MET A 50 -4.31 -2.44 -10.38
C MET A 50 -4.80 -0.99 -10.38
N HIS A 51 -5.81 -0.69 -11.20
CA HIS A 51 -6.36 0.66 -11.26
C HIS A 51 -6.95 1.11 -9.91
N LEU A 52 -7.64 0.22 -9.19
CA LEU A 52 -8.16 0.51 -7.85
C LEU A 52 -7.05 0.76 -6.83
N ILE A 53 -5.95 0.01 -6.91
CA ILE A 53 -4.77 0.21 -6.06
C ILE A 53 -4.14 1.58 -6.31
N ASP A 54 -4.04 2.03 -7.57
CA ASP A 54 -3.52 3.34 -7.92
C ASP A 54 -4.39 4.48 -7.39
N LEU A 55 -5.72 4.34 -7.48
CA LEU A 55 -6.66 5.30 -6.90
C LEU A 55 -6.53 5.36 -5.36
N ALA A 56 -6.41 4.20 -4.71
CA ALA A 56 -6.21 4.14 -3.26
C ALA A 56 -4.89 4.80 -2.84
N ARG A 57 -3.80 4.52 -3.58
CA ARG A 57 -2.49 5.13 -3.34
C ARG A 57 -2.54 6.65 -3.46
N GLY A 58 -3.15 7.18 -4.51
CA GLY A 58 -3.32 8.61 -4.70
C GLY A 58 -4.17 9.28 -3.60
N ALA A 59 -5.09 8.55 -2.95
CA ALA A 59 -5.82 9.07 -1.79
C ALA A 59 -4.95 9.11 -0.52
N VAL A 60 -4.07 8.13 -0.34
CA VAL A 60 -3.11 8.08 0.78
C VAL A 60 -2.03 9.16 0.63
N GLU A 61 -1.45 9.31 -0.56
CA GLU A 61 -0.46 10.35 -0.88
C GLU A 61 -1.03 11.75 -0.63
N LYS A 62 -2.26 12.04 -1.10
CA LYS A 62 -2.96 13.30 -0.77
C LYS A 62 -3.21 13.52 0.72
N SER A 63 -3.25 12.45 1.51
CA SER A 63 -3.39 12.56 2.97
C SER A 63 -2.05 12.88 3.62
N LEU A 64 -0.94 12.30 3.11
CA LEU A 64 0.43 12.65 3.51
C LEU A 64 0.75 14.11 3.18
N ASP A 65 0.43 14.58 1.97
CA ASP A 65 0.65 15.98 1.56
C ASP A 65 -0.02 16.98 2.52
N ARG A 66 -1.12 16.60 3.16
CA ARG A 66 -1.84 17.44 4.15
C ARG A 66 -1.21 17.41 5.53
N LEU A 67 -0.42 16.39 5.87
CA LEU A 67 0.36 16.35 7.10
C LEU A 67 1.66 17.16 6.98
N GLU A 68 2.21 17.29 5.77
CA GLU A 68 3.44 18.03 5.49
C GLU A 68 3.24 19.55 5.30
N ALA A 69 2.00 20.01 5.14
CA ALA A 69 1.61 21.41 4.90
C ALA A 69 1.32 22.22 6.17
#